data_AF-A0A5W4FHL1-F1
#
_entry.id   AF-A0A5W4FHL1-F1
#
_cell.length_a   1.000
_cell.length_b   1.000
_cell.length_c   1.000
_cell.angle_alpha   90.00
_cell.angle_beta   90.00
_cell.angle_gamma   90.00
#
_symmetry.space_group_name_H-M   'P 1'
#
loop_
_entity.id
_entity.type
_entity.pdbx_description
1 polymer ?
#
loop_
_entity_poly.entity_id
_entity_poly.type
_entity_poly.pdbx_seq_one_letter_code
_entity_poly.pdbx_strand_id
1 'polypeptide(L)'
;MKHAGEILILTGPPGSGKTTTAQALAELPGSPKVHLHSDDFWHFIKNGAIQPYLPEAQEQNAVVMNVLAGVAEGYAKGGYFVVVD
;
A
#
# COMPACT_ATOMS: atom_id res chain seq x y z
N MET A 1 -21.84 -5.27 3.48
CA MET A 1 -20.89 -4.74 2.50
C MET A 1 -20.36 -3.39 2.99
N LYS A 2 -19.62 -3.34 4.10
CA LYS A 2 -19.44 -2.05 4.81
C LYS A 2 -18.30 -1.16 4.31
N HIS A 3 -17.36 -1.65 3.49
CA HIS A 3 -16.19 -0.86 3.04
C HIS A 3 -15.75 -1.16 1.60
N ALA A 4 -16.65 -1.72 0.77
CA ALA A 4 -16.32 -2.01 -0.62
C ALA A 4 -16.06 -0.70 -1.39
N GLY A 5 -14.89 -0.61 -2.05
CA GLY A 5 -14.46 0.59 -2.75
C GLY A 5 -13.82 1.67 -1.88
N GLU A 6 -13.55 1.38 -0.61
CA GLU A 6 -12.81 2.26 0.28
C GLU A 6 -11.32 1.92 0.29
N ILE A 7 -10.48 2.94 0.52
CA ILE A 7 -9.03 2.80 0.71
C ILE A 7 -8.70 3.28 2.13
N LEU A 8 -8.13 2.39 2.93
CA LEU A 8 -7.58 2.68 4.24
C LEU A 8 -6.05 2.83 4.12
N ILE A 9 -5.54 3.99 4.51
CA ILE A 9 -4.09 4.23 4.65
C ILE A 9 -3.71 4.00 6.12
N LEU A 10 -2.99 2.91 6.38
CA LEU A 10 -2.53 2.54 7.70
C LEU A 10 -1.07 2.96 7.88
N THR A 11 -0.85 4.12 8.49
CA THR A 11 0.49 4.67 8.72
C THR A 11 0.85 4.72 10.21
N GLY A 12 2.14 4.89 10.50
CA GLY A 12 2.70 4.84 11.85
C GLY A 12 4.19 4.46 11.85
N PRO A 13 4.89 4.64 12.98
CA PRO A 13 6.32 4.35 13.08
C PRO A 13 6.69 2.89 12.75
N PRO A 14 7.93 2.61 12.33
CA PRO A 14 8.43 1.24 12.25
C PRO A 14 8.23 0.50 13.58
N GLY A 15 7.78 -0.75 13.52
CA GLY A 15 7.50 -1.55 14.72
C GLY A 15 6.15 -1.28 15.41
N SER A 16 5.31 -0.36 14.93
CA SER A 16 3.99 -0.08 15.52
C SER A 16 2.91 -1.15 15.21
N GLY A 17 3.27 -2.24 14.52
CA GLY A 17 2.35 -3.33 14.20
C GLY A 17 1.40 -3.08 13.02
N LYS A 18 1.72 -2.15 12.11
CA LYS A 18 0.88 -1.84 10.92
C LYS A 18 0.65 -3.07 10.06
N THR A 19 1.72 -3.74 9.64
CA THR A 19 1.64 -4.92 8.78
C THR A 19 0.86 -6.05 9.41
N THR A 20 1.07 -6.30 10.71
CA THR A 20 0.28 -7.27 11.47
C THR A 20 -1.21 -6.90 11.49
N THR A 21 -1.53 -5.62 11.70
CA THR A 21 -2.91 -5.13 11.74
C THR A 21 -3.56 -5.15 10.36
N ALA A 22 -2.84 -4.75 9.31
CA ALA A 22 -3.31 -4.74 7.93
C ALA A 22 -3.61 -6.17 7.44
N GLN A 23 -2.70 -7.11 7.71
CA GLN A 23 -2.90 -8.51 7.39
C GLN A 23 -4.14 -9.08 8.10
N ALA A 24 -4.23 -8.88 9.42
CA ALA A 24 -5.38 -9.36 10.19
C ALA A 24 -6.70 -8.76 9.67
N LEU A 25 -6.70 -7.46 9.32
CA LEU A 25 -7.86 -6.78 8.76
C LEU A 25 -8.27 -7.33 7.39
N ALA A 26 -7.30 -7.66 6.54
CA ALA A 26 -7.53 -8.22 5.20
C ALA A 26 -8.09 -9.65 5.25
N GLU A 27 -7.76 -10.43 6.29
CA GLU A 27 -8.24 -11.81 6.49
C GLU A 27 -9.64 -11.88 7.12
N LEU A 28 -10.15 -10.77 7.69
CA LEU A 28 -11.50 -10.75 8.29
C LEU A 28 -12.58 -11.09 7.25
N PRO A 29 -13.68 -11.77 7.64
CA PRO A 29 -14.79 -12.07 6.74
C PRO A 29 -15.49 -10.78 6.26
N GLY A 30 -16.31 -10.90 5.22
CA GLY A 30 -17.11 -9.79 4.68
C GLY A 30 -16.79 -9.46 3.23
N SER A 31 -16.66 -8.17 2.90
CA SER A 31 -16.30 -7.72 1.55
C SER A 31 -14.92 -8.25 1.15
N PRO A 32 -14.64 -8.43 -0.16
CA PRO A 32 -13.30 -8.69 -0.67
C PRO A 32 -12.33 -7.60 -0.20
N LYS A 33 -11.11 -7.99 0.18
CA LYS A 33 -10.09 -7.08 0.70
C LYS A 33 -8.77 -7.31 -0.01
N VAL A 34 -7.98 -6.26 -0.08
CA VAL A 34 -6.60 -6.30 -0.60
C VAL A 34 -5.71 -5.63 0.42
N HIS A 35 -4.60 -6.28 0.74
CA HIS A 35 -3.51 -5.70 1.52
C HIS A 35 -2.39 -5.32 0.55
N LEU A 36 -2.09 -4.03 0.45
CA LEU A 36 -0.98 -3.48 -0.31
C LEU A 36 0.15 -3.09 0.65
N HIS A 37 1.18 -3.95 0.70
CA HIS A 37 2.43 -3.65 1.38
C HIS A 37 3.23 -2.61 0.59
N SER A 38 3.17 -1.35 1.00
CA SER A 38 3.69 -0.23 0.19
C SER A 38 5.20 -0.30 -0.01
N ASP A 39 5.94 -0.79 0.98
CA ASP A 39 7.40 -0.97 0.91
C ASP A 39 7.84 -1.89 -0.25
N ASP A 40 6.99 -2.83 -0.68
CA ASP A 40 7.31 -3.74 -1.78
C ASP A 40 7.48 -3.00 -3.11
N PHE A 41 6.85 -1.84 -3.29
CA PHE A 41 6.94 -1.08 -4.53
C PHE A 41 8.36 -0.55 -4.78
N TRP A 42 9.09 -0.20 -3.72
CA TRP A 42 10.52 0.10 -3.82
C TRP A 42 11.34 -1.18 -4.05
N HIS A 43 10.97 -2.29 -3.40
CA HIS A 43 11.64 -3.58 -3.58
C HIS A 43 11.47 -4.19 -4.97
N PHE A 44 10.46 -3.79 -5.74
CA PHE A 44 10.29 -4.21 -7.13
C PHE A 44 11.37 -3.64 -8.06
N ILE A 45 11.97 -2.50 -7.70
CA ILE A 45 13.08 -1.91 -8.46
C ILE A 45 14.35 -2.74 -8.18
N LYS A 46 14.73 -3.61 -9.11
CA LYS A 46 15.89 -4.51 -8.93
C LYS A 46 17.22 -3.90 -9.35
N ASN A 47 17.21 -2.92 -10.25
CA ASN A 47 18.39 -2.23 -10.73
C ASN A 47 18.12 -0.72 -10.74
N GLY A 48 19.08 0.07 -10.25
CA GLY A 48 18.93 1.52 -10.17
C GLY A 48 18.08 2.03 -8.98
N ALA A 49 17.75 1.17 -8.02
CA ALA A 49 17.02 1.58 -6.82
C ALA A 49 17.84 2.55 -5.96
N ILE A 50 17.25 3.71 -5.68
CA ILE A 50 17.79 4.70 -4.73
C ILE A 50 17.04 4.53 -3.41
N GLN A 51 17.75 4.59 -2.28
CA GLN A 51 17.13 4.51 -0.96
C GLN A 51 16.12 5.67 -0.77
N PRO A 52 14.87 5.41 -0.36
CA PRO A 52 13.78 6.39 -0.42
C PRO A 52 13.97 7.62 0.48
N TYR A 53 14.82 7.52 1.51
CA TYR A 53 15.13 8.63 2.41
C TYR A 53 16.23 9.57 1.88
N LEU A 54 16.88 9.23 0.76
CA LEU A 54 17.89 10.07 0.14
C LEU A 54 17.26 11.18 -0.72
N PRO A 55 17.82 12.39 -0.76
CA PRO A 55 17.32 13.48 -1.61
C PRO A 55 17.21 13.10 -3.10
N GLU A 56 18.14 12.29 -3.60
CA GLU A 56 18.20 11.84 -4.99
C GLU A 56 17.02 10.93 -5.36
N ALA A 57 16.33 10.35 -4.36
CA ALA A 57 15.17 9.49 -4.59
C ALA A 57 13.90 10.27 -4.91
N GLN A 58 13.89 11.60 -4.93
CA GLN A 58 12.66 12.39 -5.08
C GLN A 58 11.84 12.00 -6.31
N GLU A 59 12.48 11.85 -7.48
CA GLU A 59 11.79 11.45 -8.71
C GLU A 59 11.32 9.99 -8.63
N GLN A 60 12.16 9.08 -8.14
CA GLN A 60 11.80 7.67 -7.94
C GLN A 60 10.60 7.54 -7.00
N ASN A 61 10.60 8.25 -5.88
CA ASN A 61 9.52 8.24 -4.89
C ASN A 61 8.23 8.78 -5.49
N ALA A 62 8.27 9.85 -6.29
CA ALA A 62 7.09 10.35 -6.99
C ALA A 62 6.50 9.30 -7.94
N VAL A 63 7.35 8.58 -8.68
CA VAL A 63 6.91 7.48 -9.56
C VAL A 63 6.28 6.34 -8.74
N VAL A 64 6.97 5.87 -7.70
CA VAL A 64 6.48 4.79 -6.84
C VAL A 64 5.13 5.14 -6.20
N MET A 65 4.99 6.36 -5.66
CA MET A 65 3.75 6.82 -5.05
C MET A 65 2.60 6.90 -6.07
N ASN A 66 2.86 7.36 -7.30
CA ASN A 66 1.85 7.39 -8.36
C ASN A 66 1.38 5.98 -8.75
N VAL A 67 2.32 5.03 -8.85
CA VAL A 67 2.00 3.62 -9.16
C VAL A 67 1.18 3.00 -8.02
N LEU A 68 1.60 3.16 -6.77
CA LEU A 68 0.87 2.67 -5.59
C LEU A 68 -0.55 3.23 -5.53
N ALA A 69 -0.71 4.54 -5.75
CA ALA A 69 -2.02 5.18 -5.77
C ALA A 69 -2.92 4.61 -6.88
N GLY A 70 -2.38 4.38 -8.08
CA GLY A 70 -3.11 3.77 -9.18
C GLY A 70 -3.56 2.33 -8.90
N VAL A 71 -2.71 1.52 -8.26
CA VAL A 71 -3.07 0.14 -7.85
C VAL A 71 -4.18 0.16 -6.80
N ALA A 72 -4.06 1.01 -5.79
CA ALA A 72 -5.08 1.15 -4.74
C ALA A 72 -6.42 1.61 -5.33
N GLU A 73 -6.41 2.61 -6.21
CA GLU A 73 -7.60 3.09 -6.90
C GLU A 73 -8.22 2.00 -7.78
N GLY A 74 -7.41 1.22 -8.51
CA GLY A 74 -7.87 0.14 -9.37
C GLY A 74 -8.64 -0.93 -8.59
N TYR A 75 -8.10 -1.39 -7.45
CA TYR A 75 -8.80 -2.35 -6.59
C TYR A 75 -10.06 -1.76 -5.96
N ALA A 76 -10.02 -0.51 -5.49
CA ALA A 76 -11.18 0.16 -4.92
C ALA A 76 -12.32 0.28 -5.95
N LYS A 77 -12.03 0.73 -7.19
CA LYS A 77 -13.01 0.76 -8.29
C LYS A 77 -13.57 -0.64 -8.61
N GLY A 78 -12.77 -1.69 -8.40
CA GLY A 78 -13.20 -3.08 -8.52
C GLY A 78 -14.06 -3.61 -7.37
N GLY A 79 -14.38 -2.78 -6.37
CA GLY A 79 -15.22 -3.14 -5.23
C GLY A 79 -14.49 -3.80 -4.06
N TYR A 80 -13.15 -3.76 -4.04
CA TYR A 80 -12.35 -4.24 -2.92
C TYR A 80 -12.25 -3.17 -1.83
N PHE A 81 -12.13 -3.61 -0.58
CA PHE A 81 -11.63 -2.77 0.50
C PHE A 81 -10.10 -2.85 0.50
N VAL A 82 -9.43 -1.73 0.23
CA VAL A 82 -7.97 -1.70 0.08
C VAL A 82 -7.33 -1.19 1.36
N VAL A 83 -6.41 -1.97 1.92
CA VAL A 83 -5.60 -1.58 3.07
C VAL A 83 -4.18 -1.37 2.58
N VAL A 84 -3.68 -0.14 2.68
CA VAL A 84 -2.29 0.22 2.35
C VAL A 84 -1.53 0.38 3.65
N ASP A 85 -0.42 -0.33 3.84
CA ASP A 85 0.44 -0.21 5.04
C ASP A 85 1.89 0.15 4.72
#